data_AF-A0A1V6N2Q3-F1
#
_entry.id   AF-A0A1V6N2Q3-F1
#
_cell.length_a   1.000
_cell.length_b   1.000
_cell.length_c   1.000
_cell.angle_alpha   90.00
_cell.angle_beta   90.00
_cell.angle_gamma   90.00
#
_symmetry.space_group_name_H-M   'P 1'
#
loop_
_entity.id
_entity.type
_entity.pdbx_description
1 polymer ?
#
loop_
_entity_poly.entity_id
_entity_poly.type
_entity_poly.pdbx_seq_one_letter_code
_entity_poly.pdbx_strand_id
1 'polypeptide(L)'
;MKICPRCGSKNVDWIIPQNWSVWECKDCGYTGPIIDGDEKIAKEIREDYELKLKIEKSKSKKDKKDKKNKEEIENKETKYEETEDEEEIEDEEDLTDEEIERRLDELDI
;
A
#
# COMPACT_ATOMS: atom_id res chain seq x y z
N MET A 1 -26.14 -27.86 -10.81
CA MET A 1 -24.81 -27.96 -11.45
C MET A 1 -23.76 -27.87 -10.36
N LYS A 2 -22.63 -28.56 -10.54
CA LYS A 2 -21.50 -28.56 -9.60
C LYS A 2 -20.69 -27.27 -9.80
N ILE A 3 -20.55 -26.44 -8.76
CA ILE A 3 -19.97 -25.09 -8.83
C ILE A 3 -18.86 -24.96 -7.79
N CYS A 4 -17.72 -24.40 -8.22
CA CYS A 4 -16.63 -24.04 -7.32
C CYS A 4 -17.03 -22.85 -6.43
N PRO A 5 -16.94 -22.96 -5.09
CA PRO A 5 -17.32 -21.89 -4.16
C PRO A 5 -16.38 -20.68 -4.21
N ARG A 6 -15.18 -20.83 -4.78
CA ARG A 6 -14.16 -19.77 -4.80
C ARG A 6 -14.29 -18.86 -6.02
N CYS A 7 -14.48 -19.42 -7.21
CA CYS A 7 -14.46 -18.67 -8.49
C CYS A 7 -15.74 -18.80 -9.32
N GLY A 8 -16.71 -19.63 -8.88
CA GLY A 8 -17.94 -19.86 -9.65
C GLY A 8 -17.72 -20.65 -10.94
N SER A 9 -16.58 -21.34 -11.09
CA SER A 9 -16.36 -22.23 -12.23
C SER A 9 -17.17 -23.52 -12.10
N LYS A 10 -17.59 -24.04 -13.25
CA LYS A 10 -18.26 -25.34 -13.39
C LYS A 10 -17.24 -26.46 -13.68
N ASN A 11 -15.97 -26.10 -13.91
CA ASN A 11 -14.90 -27.02 -14.27
C ASN A 11 -14.28 -27.62 -13.00
N VAL A 12 -15.04 -28.53 -12.38
CA VAL A 12 -14.64 -29.25 -11.15
C VAL A 12 -14.58 -30.74 -11.42
N ASP A 13 -13.48 -31.36 -11.02
CA ASP A 13 -13.25 -32.79 -11.16
C ASP A 13 -13.16 -33.49 -9.82
N TRP A 14 -13.61 -34.73 -9.78
CA TRP A 14 -13.50 -35.57 -8.60
C TRP A 14 -12.20 -36.38 -8.67
N ILE A 15 -11.26 -36.08 -7.77
CA ILE A 15 -9.87 -36.54 -7.86
C ILE A 15 -9.57 -37.83 -7.09
N ILE A 16 -10.29 -38.13 -6.00
CA ILE A 16 -9.97 -39.27 -5.13
C ILE A 16 -11.21 -40.14 -4.91
N PRO A 17 -11.27 -41.36 -5.49
CA PRO A 17 -12.42 -42.27 -5.37
C PRO A 17 -12.76 -42.68 -3.94
N GLN A 18 -11.77 -42.71 -3.06
CA GLN A 18 -11.91 -43.04 -1.63
C GLN A 18 -12.52 -41.90 -0.82
N ASN A 19 -12.46 -40.66 -1.33
CA ASN A 19 -12.95 -39.46 -0.67
C ASN A 19 -14.09 -38.87 -1.50
N TRP A 20 -15.32 -39.35 -1.25
CA TRP A 20 -16.55 -38.99 -1.98
C TRP A 20 -16.95 -37.50 -1.91
N SER A 21 -16.18 -36.67 -1.19
CA SER A 21 -16.48 -35.25 -0.96
C SER A 21 -15.37 -34.28 -1.38
N VAL A 22 -14.29 -34.76 -2.02
CA VAL A 22 -13.14 -33.90 -2.38
C VAL A 22 -13.09 -33.64 -3.88
N TRP A 23 -13.48 -32.44 -4.27
CA TRP A 23 -13.46 -31.99 -5.66
C TRP A 23 -12.32 -31.00 -5.88
N GLU A 24 -11.77 -30.96 -7.08
CA GLU A 24 -10.74 -30.01 -7.50
C GLU A 24 -11.27 -29.11 -8.61
N CYS A 25 -11.11 -27.80 -8.43
CA CYS A 25 -11.42 -26.81 -9.46
C CYS A 25 -10.20 -26.51 -10.31
N LYS A 26 -10.31 -26.75 -11.63
CA LYS A 26 -9.22 -26.55 -12.59
C LYS A 26 -8.89 -25.08 -12.88
N ASP A 27 -9.81 -24.16 -12.63
CA ASP A 27 -9.60 -22.73 -12.92
C ASP A 27 -8.84 -22.00 -11.82
N CYS A 28 -9.11 -22.33 -10.55
CA CYS A 28 -8.53 -21.62 -9.40
C CYS A 28 -7.71 -22.50 -8.45
N GLY A 29 -7.61 -23.81 -8.72
CA GLY A 29 -6.89 -24.78 -7.89
C GLY A 29 -7.54 -25.06 -6.54
N TYR A 30 -8.82 -24.74 -6.37
CA TYR A 30 -9.53 -25.00 -5.12
C TYR A 30 -9.83 -26.49 -4.97
N THR A 31 -9.37 -27.09 -3.87
CA THR A 31 -9.64 -28.49 -3.53
C THR A 31 -10.49 -28.59 -2.28
N GLY A 32 -11.67 -29.21 -2.38
CA GLY A 32 -12.61 -29.32 -1.27
C GLY A 32 -14.06 -29.59 -1.69
N PRO A 33 -15.03 -29.33 -0.79
CA PRO A 33 -16.44 -29.45 -1.08
C PRO A 33 -16.91 -28.38 -2.06
N ILE A 34 -17.94 -28.71 -2.85
CA ILE A 34 -18.49 -27.84 -3.88
C ILE A 34 -19.98 -27.60 -3.64
N ILE A 35 -20.50 -26.59 -4.32
CA ILE A 35 -21.90 -26.20 -4.20
C ILE A 35 -22.66 -26.80 -5.38
N ASP A 36 -23.81 -27.41 -5.10
CA ASP A 36 -24.79 -27.73 -6.13
C ASP A 36 -25.78 -26.56 -6.26
N GLY A 37 -25.76 -25.88 -7.41
CA GLY A 37 -26.58 -24.68 -7.64
C GLY A 37 -26.87 -24.38 -9.10
N ASP A 38 -27.54 -23.24 -9.32
CA ASP A 38 -27.96 -22.72 -10.62
C ASP A 38 -26.92 -21.77 -11.25
N GLU A 39 -27.13 -21.45 -12.52
CA GLU A 39 -26.28 -20.51 -13.25
C GLU A 39 -26.25 -19.10 -12.64
N LYS A 40 -27.34 -18.66 -12.00
CA LYS A 40 -27.37 -17.37 -11.28
C LYS A 40 -26.32 -17.33 -10.16
N ILE A 41 -26.26 -18.38 -9.35
CA ILE A 41 -25.30 -18.51 -8.24
C ILE A 41 -23.88 -18.56 -8.78
N ALA A 42 -23.65 -19.32 -9.86
CA ALA A 42 -22.33 -19.40 -10.50
C ALA A 42 -21.85 -18.02 -10.99
N LYS A 43 -22.75 -17.20 -11.54
CA LYS A 43 -22.44 -15.86 -12.04
C LYS A 43 -22.11 -14.90 -10.91
N GLU A 44 -22.92 -14.89 -9.85
CA GLU A 44 -22.70 -14.02 -8.68
C GLU A 44 -21.35 -14.29 -8.01
N ILE A 45 -21.01 -15.57 -7.79
CA ILE A 45 -19.71 -15.96 -7.21
C ILE A 45 -18.54 -15.50 -8.11
N ARG A 46 -18.71 -15.61 -9.43
CA ARG A 46 -17.67 -15.20 -10.38
C ARG A 46 -17.42 -13.70 -10.35
N GLU A 47 -18.50 -12.90 -10.32
CA GLU A 47 -18.42 -11.45 -10.24
C GLU A 47 -17.73 -11.00 -8.95
N ASP A 48 -18.08 -11.59 -7.80
CA ASP A 48 -17.41 -11.32 -6.52
C ASP A 48 -15.91 -11.68 -6.56
N TYR A 49 -15.56 -12.83 -7.14
CA TYR A 49 -14.18 -13.27 -7.28
C TYR A 49 -13.34 -12.27 -8.12
N GLU A 50 -13.87 -11.82 -9.25
CA GLU A 50 -13.20 -10.82 -10.10
C GLU A 50 -13.02 -9.47 -9.41
N LEU A 51 -14.00 -9.03 -8.63
CA LEU A 51 -13.91 -7.79 -7.84
C LEU A 51 -12.82 -7.88 -6.79
N LYS A 52 -12.72 -9.00 -6.06
CA LYS A 52 -11.66 -9.24 -5.08
C LYS A 52 -10.27 -9.17 -5.72
N LEU A 53 -10.08 -9.83 -6.87
CA LEU A 53 -8.81 -9.78 -7.61
C LEU A 53 -8.43 -8.36 -8.06
N LYS A 54 -9.41 -7.53 -8.46
CA LYS A 54 -9.17 -6.12 -8.83
C LYS A 54 -8.73 -5.29 -7.63
N ILE A 55 -9.36 -5.51 -6.47
CA ILE A 55 -9.02 -4.83 -5.21
C ILE A 55 -7.63 -5.24 -4.70
N GLU A 56 -7.27 -6.52 -4.76
CA GLU A 56 -5.94 -7.00 -4.35
C GLU A 56 -4.83 -6.42 -5.25
N LYS A 57 -5.08 -6.32 -6.55
CA LYS A 57 -4.16 -5.68 -7.50
C LYS A 57 -3.99 -4.19 -7.24
N SER A 58 -5.04 -3.48 -6.83
CA SER A 58 -4.93 -2.05 -6.52
C SER A 58 -4.22 -1.78 -5.19
N LYS A 59 -4.40 -2.65 -4.17
CA LYS A 59 -3.63 -2.60 -2.91
C LYS A 59 -2.13 -2.80 -3.14
N SER A 60 -1.76 -3.83 -3.90
CA SER A 60 -0.35 -4.14 -4.22
C SER A 60 0.38 -3.03 -5.01
N LYS A 61 -0.36 -2.15 -5.69
CA LYS A 61 0.21 -0.95 -6.37
C LYS A 61 0.38 0.24 -5.43
N LYS A 62 -0.40 0.32 -4.35
CA LYS A 62 -0.30 1.37 -3.34
C LYS A 62 0.95 1.17 -2.49
N ASP A 63 1.20 -0.08 -2.06
CA ASP A 63 2.41 -0.46 -1.30
C ASP A 63 3.73 -0.20 -2.05
N LYS A 64 3.72 -0.26 -3.40
CA LYS A 64 4.89 0.07 -4.23
C LYS A 64 5.08 1.57 -4.46
N LYS A 65 4.03 2.38 -4.34
CA LYS A 65 4.09 3.84 -4.50
C LYS A 65 4.59 4.52 -3.22
N ASP A 66 4.19 4.00 -2.05
CA ASP A 66 4.61 4.52 -0.75
C ASP A 66 6.09 4.22 -0.44
N LYS A 67 6.67 3.14 -0.99
CA LYS A 67 8.12 2.85 -0.87
C LYS A 67 9.00 3.74 -1.74
N LYS A 68 8.53 4.14 -2.92
CA LYS A 68 9.30 4.99 -3.85
C LYS A 68 9.38 6.44 -3.39
N ASN A 69 8.32 6.96 -2.77
CA ASN A 69 8.31 8.33 -2.22
C ASN A 69 9.21 8.52 -0.99
N LYS A 70 9.60 7.44 -0.28
CA LYS A 70 10.45 7.54 0.93
C LYS A 70 11.94 7.68 0.59
N GLU A 71 12.43 6.97 -0.43
CA GLU A 71 13.83 7.09 -0.90
C GLU A 71 14.12 8.44 -1.61
N GLU A 72 13.12 9.10 -2.20
CA GLU A 72 13.31 10.43 -2.83
C GLU A 72 13.38 11.60 -1.84
N ILE A 73 12.86 11.44 -0.61
CA ILE A 73 12.91 12.47 0.43
C ILE A 73 14.26 12.42 1.16
N GLU A 74 14.74 11.23 1.51
CA GLU A 74 16.01 11.00 2.23
C GLU A 74 17.25 11.38 1.37
N ASN A 75 17.17 11.21 0.05
CA ASN A 75 18.21 11.64 -0.91
C ASN A 75 18.19 13.16 -1.22
N LYS A 76 17.16 13.90 -0.76
CA LYS A 76 17.09 15.36 -0.91
C LYS A 76 17.64 16.08 0.32
N GLU A 77 17.49 15.50 1.50
CA GLU A 77 18.02 16.05 2.76
C GLU A 77 19.55 15.93 2.81
N THR A 78 20.12 14.80 2.38
CA THR A 78 21.58 14.57 2.32
C THR A 78 22.34 15.44 1.32
N LYS A 79 21.65 16.10 0.37
CA LYS A 79 22.29 16.98 -0.63
C LYS A 79 22.53 18.42 -0.13
N TYR A 80 21.82 18.85 0.92
CA TYR A 80 21.95 20.19 1.49
C TYR A 80 23.01 20.28 2.59
N GLU A 81 23.54 19.16 3.07
CA GLU A 81 24.58 19.12 4.12
C GLU A 81 26.01 19.06 3.55
N GLU A 82 26.19 18.84 2.23
CA GLU A 82 27.53 18.67 1.61
C GLU A 82 28.09 19.96 0.96
N THR A 83 27.47 21.14 1.11
CA THR A 83 27.87 22.36 0.36
C THR A 83 28.22 23.61 1.18
N GLU A 84 28.32 23.58 2.52
CA GLU A 84 28.58 24.81 3.30
C GLU A 84 29.72 24.71 4.33
N ASP A 85 30.60 23.72 4.21
CA ASP A 85 31.96 23.84 4.77
C ASP A 85 32.85 24.46 3.69
N GLU A 86 33.37 25.67 3.98
CA GLU A 86 34.27 26.52 3.17
C GLU A 86 33.65 27.76 2.49
N GLU A 87 32.93 28.62 3.23
CA GLU A 87 33.08 30.08 3.01
C GLU A 87 33.26 30.82 4.35
N GLU A 88 34.44 31.41 4.51
CA GLU A 88 34.86 32.30 5.58
C GLU A 88 34.08 33.62 5.49
N ILE A 89 33.32 33.98 6.53
CA ILE A 89 32.67 35.30 6.62
C ILE A 89 33.21 36.01 7.86
N GLU A 90 33.96 37.09 7.60
CA GLU A 90 34.48 38.08 8.56
C GLU A 90 33.33 38.94 9.15
N ASP A 91 33.43 39.17 10.46
CA ASP A 91 33.00 40.31 11.28
C ASP A 91 31.65 41.02 10.99
N GLU A 92 30.64 40.89 11.87
CA GLU A 92 29.84 42.03 12.35
C GLU A 92 29.36 41.84 13.80
N GLU A 93 29.41 42.93 14.56
CA GLU A 93 29.55 43.03 16.00
C GLU A 93 28.29 42.61 16.80
N ASP A 94 28.49 41.84 17.90
CA ASP A 94 27.46 41.62 18.93
C ASP A 94 27.03 42.96 19.52
N LEU A 95 25.81 43.40 19.22
CA LEU A 95 25.20 44.59 19.81
C LEU A 95 25.21 44.43 21.33
N THR A 96 25.87 45.37 22.01
CA THR A 96 26.03 45.32 23.47
C THR A 96 24.68 45.42 24.17
N ASP A 97 24.59 44.83 25.35
CA ASP A 97 23.36 44.77 26.18
C ASP A 97 22.71 46.17 26.40
N GLU A 98 23.50 47.24 26.30
CA GLU A 98 23.07 48.64 26.42
C GLU A 98 22.21 49.13 25.22
N GLU A 99 22.39 48.57 24.02
CA GLU A 99 21.56 48.88 22.83
C GLU A 99 20.21 48.14 22.89
N ILE A 100 20.20 46.94 23.47
CA ILE A 100 18.99 46.13 23.63
C ILE A 100 18.05 46.78 24.65
N GLU A 101 18.59 47.28 25.77
CA GLU A 101 17.80 47.97 26.80
C GLU A 101 17.19 49.29 26.29
N ARG A 102 17.89 50.04 25.43
CA ARG A 102 17.33 51.25 24.81
C ARG A 102 16.12 50.97 23.92
N ARG A 103 16.06 49.76 23.34
CA ARG A 103 14.97 49.29 22.47
C ARG A 103 13.76 48.78 23.28
N LEU A 104 13.97 48.44 24.55
CA LEU A 104 12.93 48.05 25.52
C LEU A 104 12.21 49.26 26.14
N ASP A 105 12.88 50.41 26.27
CA ASP A 105 12.25 51.68 26.71
C ASP A 105 11.35 52.32 25.63
N GLU A 106 11.47 51.91 24.36
CA GLU A 106 10.67 52.43 23.24
C GLU A 106 9.30 51.73 23.07
N LEU A 107 9.04 50.69 23.88
CA LEU A 107 7.78 49.95 23.90
C LEU A 107 7.04 50.23 25.22
N ASP A 108 6.36 51.38 25.29
CA ASP A 108 5.47 51.76 26.39
C ASP A 108 4.16 50.92 26.37
N ILE A 109 4.18 49.75 27.02
CA ILE A 109 2.99 48.94 27.39
C ILE A 109 3.05 48.54 28.87
#